data_AF-A0A1G1TGZ3-F1
#
_entry.id   AF-A0A1G1TGZ3-F1
#
_cell.length_a   1.000
_cell.length_b   1.000
_cell.length_c   1.000
_cell.angle_alpha   90.00
_cell.angle_beta   90.00
_cell.angle_gamma   90.00
#
_symmetry.space_group_name_H-M   'P 1'
#
loop_
_entity.id
_entity.type
_entity.pdbx_description
1 polymer ?
#
loop_
_entity_poly.entity_id
_entity_poly.type
_entity_poly.pdbx_seq_one_letter_code
_entity_poly.pdbx_strand_id
1 'polypeptide(L)'
;MKRFFSETRARQLGVFWGTVIIAGIFVSDVVRVLPSIGIAGLLVTGLGYAVAQRRIAQRAHWPVLLSFVLVYALHVGTALAHAGWQNEIFQRDAVLQLPFLALPLAFLLLPSWLAVHKRVLWLVLIGGCLAAAARTTFYYLLHQKAIDQSYLRSQVMPSVPDHIRFSLLVSMAVLAGLVLVLNKQLRPRLRLATLAGVGLLFLFQHLLAVRSGIVTMYAAGALWLVWLGWQLRHWRVALAAPGWCCCWGARACCCFPPFRTR
;
A
#
# COMPACT_ATOMS: atom_id res chain seq x y z
N MET A 1 22.02 -7.83 27.33
CA MET A 1 20.93 -7.96 26.34
C MET A 1 19.70 -7.08 26.63
N LYS A 2 19.12 -7.05 27.86
CA LYS A 2 17.90 -6.27 28.19
C LYS A 2 17.96 -4.75 27.89
N ARG A 3 19.14 -4.11 27.96
CA ARG A 3 19.30 -2.67 27.61
C ARG A 3 19.29 -2.36 26.11
N PHE A 4 19.64 -3.32 25.26
CA PHE A 4 19.67 -3.11 23.80
C PHE A 4 18.27 -3.19 23.18
N PHE A 5 17.41 -4.06 23.70
CA PHE A 5 16.00 -4.19 23.32
C PHE A 5 15.06 -3.45 24.28
N SER A 6 15.35 -2.17 24.55
CA SER A 6 14.36 -1.31 25.20
C SER A 6 13.20 -1.03 24.23
N GLU A 7 11.99 -0.83 24.76
CA GLU A 7 10.80 -0.56 23.93
C GLU A 7 11.02 0.59 22.95
N THR A 8 11.73 1.65 23.38
CA THR A 8 12.01 2.82 22.57
C THR A 8 12.89 2.49 21.37
N ARG A 9 13.95 1.69 21.55
CA ARG A 9 14.85 1.28 20.46
C ARG A 9 14.18 0.30 19.51
N ALA A 10 13.41 -0.66 20.04
CA ALA A 10 12.65 -1.59 19.21
C ALA A 10 11.62 -0.86 18.31
N ARG A 11 10.97 0.18 18.84
CA ARG A 11 10.07 1.05 18.05
C ARG A 11 10.82 1.83 16.98
N GLN A 12 11.95 2.45 17.31
CA GLN A 12 12.77 3.20 16.35
C GLN A 12 13.29 2.32 15.22
N LEU A 13 13.82 1.14 15.56
CA LEU A 13 14.25 0.14 14.59
C LEU A 13 13.08 -0.35 13.72
N GLY A 14 11.91 -0.58 14.31
CA GLY A 14 10.70 -0.92 13.57
C GLY A 14 10.31 0.13 12.52
N VAL A 15 10.41 1.43 12.86
CA VAL A 15 10.17 2.51 11.89
C VAL A 15 11.25 2.54 10.82
N PHE A 16 12.51 2.43 11.22
CA PHE A 16 13.63 2.40 10.27
C PHE A 16 13.43 1.29 9.23
N TRP A 17 13.16 0.05 9.67
CA TRP A 17 12.90 -1.07 8.77
C TRP A 17 11.62 -0.85 7.95
N GLY A 18 10.56 -0.28 8.53
CA GLY A 18 9.36 0.10 7.79
C GLY A 18 9.63 1.11 6.66
N THR A 19 10.47 2.11 6.91
CA THR A 19 10.92 3.08 5.90
C THR A 19 11.73 2.39 4.81
N VAL A 20 12.62 1.46 5.18
CA VAL A 20 13.39 0.65 4.21
C VAL A 20 12.46 -0.20 3.34
N ILE A 21 11.42 -0.80 3.91
CA ILE A 21 10.42 -1.57 3.14
C ILE A 21 9.73 -0.66 2.13
N ILE A 22 9.20 0.50 2.57
CA ILE A 22 8.48 1.43 1.69
C ILE A 22 9.41 1.96 0.60
N ALA A 23 10.62 2.39 0.94
CA ALA A 23 11.60 2.86 -0.04
C ALA A 23 12.00 1.74 -1.01
N GLY A 24 12.19 0.53 -0.51
CA GLY A 24 12.51 -0.65 -1.30
C GLY A 24 11.43 -0.99 -2.33
N ILE A 25 10.15 -0.74 -2.05
CA ILE A 25 9.08 -0.97 -3.03
C ILE A 25 9.29 -0.10 -4.28
N PHE A 26 9.69 1.16 -4.11
CA PHE A 26 9.94 2.09 -5.23
C PHE A 26 11.29 1.88 -5.93
N VAL A 27 12.22 1.15 -5.31
CA VAL A 27 13.55 0.82 -5.85
C VAL A 27 13.61 -0.65 -6.29
N SER A 28 12.51 -1.39 -6.17
CA SER A 28 12.47 -2.83 -6.40
C SER A 28 12.85 -3.23 -7.83
N ASP A 29 12.71 -2.33 -8.80
CA ASP A 29 13.15 -2.54 -10.18
C ASP A 29 14.68 -2.64 -10.32
N VAL A 30 15.44 -1.99 -9.41
CA VAL A 30 16.91 -2.04 -9.36
C VAL A 30 17.39 -3.03 -8.30
N VAL A 31 16.76 -3.02 -7.13
CA VAL A 31 17.14 -3.86 -5.98
C VAL A 31 15.90 -4.58 -5.45
N ARG A 32 15.53 -5.68 -6.10
CA ARG A 32 14.38 -6.54 -5.71
C ARG A 32 14.46 -7.03 -4.27
N VAL A 33 15.67 -7.16 -3.72
CA VAL A 33 15.92 -7.75 -2.39
C VAL A 33 15.67 -6.76 -1.25
N LEU A 34 15.61 -5.45 -1.52
CA LEU A 34 15.55 -4.41 -0.49
C LEU A 34 14.32 -4.51 0.43
N PRO A 35 13.08 -4.71 -0.09
CA PRO A 35 11.91 -4.93 0.76
C PRO A 35 12.07 -6.17 1.65
N SER A 36 12.61 -7.26 1.12
CA SER A 36 12.82 -8.51 1.87
C SER A 36 13.81 -8.34 3.02
N ILE A 37 14.89 -7.59 2.81
CA ILE A 37 15.85 -7.23 3.88
C ILE A 37 15.14 -6.42 4.96
N GLY A 38 14.30 -5.45 4.57
CA GLY A 38 13.51 -4.67 5.52
C GLY A 38 12.58 -5.53 6.37
N ILE A 39 11.88 -6.50 5.74
CA ILE A 39 10.99 -7.41 6.47
C ILE A 39 11.76 -8.36 7.39
N ALA A 40 12.88 -8.92 6.92
CA ALA A 40 13.75 -9.76 7.74
C ALA A 40 14.31 -8.99 8.93
N GLY A 41 14.76 -7.75 8.72
CA GLY A 41 15.20 -6.84 9.78
C GLY A 41 14.09 -6.57 10.80
N LEU A 42 12.86 -6.31 10.35
CA LEU A 42 11.71 -6.10 11.22
C LEU A 42 11.38 -7.36 12.04
N LEU A 43 11.45 -8.55 11.44
CA LEU A 43 11.26 -9.83 12.12
C LEU A 43 12.34 -10.09 13.17
N VAL A 44 13.62 -9.91 12.83
CA VAL A 44 14.74 -10.08 13.78
C VAL A 44 14.60 -9.11 14.95
N THR A 45 14.17 -7.87 14.68
CA THR A 45 13.94 -6.88 15.73
C THR A 45 12.77 -7.29 16.65
N GLY A 46 11.68 -7.83 16.08
CA GLY A 46 10.54 -8.34 16.82
C GLY A 46 10.88 -9.58 17.67
N LEU A 47 11.58 -10.54 17.09
CA LEU A 47 12.06 -11.74 17.79
C LEU A 47 13.02 -11.38 18.92
N GLY A 48 13.99 -10.50 18.66
CA GLY A 48 14.93 -10.03 19.67
C GLY A 48 14.23 -9.34 20.85
N TYR A 49 13.19 -8.56 20.57
CA TYR A 49 12.34 -7.96 21.61
C TYR A 49 11.55 -9.01 22.41
N ALA A 50 10.88 -9.95 21.72
CA ALA A 50 10.07 -10.98 22.36
C ALA A 50 10.91 -11.92 23.24
N VAL A 51 12.11 -12.30 22.79
CA VAL A 51 13.06 -13.11 23.57
C VAL A 51 13.59 -12.33 24.77
N ALA A 52 13.95 -11.05 24.59
CA ALA A 52 14.50 -10.22 25.66
C ALA A 52 13.48 -9.91 26.78
N GLN A 53 12.20 -9.72 26.42
CA GLN A 53 11.13 -9.37 27.35
C GLN A 53 10.26 -10.58 27.76
N ARG A 54 10.47 -11.76 27.17
CA ARG A 54 9.66 -12.98 27.35
C ARG A 54 8.16 -12.74 27.25
N ARG A 55 7.74 -11.79 26.40
CA ARG A 55 6.34 -11.39 26.23
C ARG A 55 6.03 -11.17 24.75
N ILE A 56 4.84 -11.56 24.35
CA ILE A 56 4.26 -11.23 23.05
C ILE A 56 3.52 -9.91 23.22
N ALA A 57 4.00 -8.85 22.58
CA ALA A 57 3.51 -7.50 22.80
C ALA A 57 2.06 -7.28 22.35
N GLN A 58 1.63 -7.91 21.25
CA GLN A 58 0.33 -7.62 20.61
C GLN A 58 -0.60 -8.82 20.53
N ARG A 59 -0.63 -9.69 21.55
CA ARG A 59 -1.46 -10.92 21.56
C ARG A 59 -2.94 -10.67 21.23
N ALA A 60 -3.48 -9.50 21.57
CA ALA A 60 -4.87 -9.11 21.28
C ALA A 60 -5.20 -8.99 19.77
N HIS A 61 -4.22 -8.75 18.90
CA HIS A 61 -4.43 -8.57 17.46
C HIS A 61 -4.22 -9.87 16.65
N TRP A 62 -3.99 -11.00 17.34
CA TRP A 62 -3.83 -12.31 16.72
C TRP A 62 -4.91 -12.68 15.70
N PRO A 63 -6.24 -12.47 15.93
CA PRO A 63 -7.25 -12.91 14.95
C PRO A 63 -7.17 -12.14 13.61
N VAL A 64 -6.80 -10.86 13.65
CA VAL A 64 -6.61 -10.05 12.42
C VAL A 64 -5.36 -10.50 11.66
N LEU A 65 -4.28 -10.80 12.39
CA LEU A 65 -3.04 -11.30 11.80
C LEU A 65 -3.19 -12.71 11.23
N LEU A 66 -4.00 -13.55 11.89
CA LEU A 66 -4.37 -14.88 11.41
C LEU A 66 -5.06 -14.80 10.05
N SER A 67 -5.89 -13.77 9.82
CA SER A 67 -6.57 -13.60 8.52
C SER A 67 -5.56 -13.49 7.38
N PHE A 68 -4.48 -12.72 7.56
CA PHE A 68 -3.41 -12.58 6.56
C PHE A 68 -2.64 -13.89 6.37
N VAL A 69 -2.33 -14.59 7.47
CA VAL A 69 -1.66 -15.90 7.41
C VAL A 69 -2.52 -16.92 6.68
N LEU A 70 -3.83 -16.90 6.90
CA LEU A 70 -4.77 -17.84 6.29
C LEU A 70 -4.96 -17.60 4.79
N VAL A 71 -5.01 -16.34 4.35
CA VAL A 71 -5.01 -16.01 2.92
C VAL A 71 -3.75 -16.54 2.24
N TYR A 72 -2.59 -16.39 2.88
CA TYR A 72 -1.34 -16.94 2.36
C TYR A 72 -1.33 -18.47 2.35
N ALA A 73 -1.76 -19.10 3.45
CA ALA A 73 -1.86 -20.55 3.56
C ALA A 73 -2.82 -21.14 2.52
N LEU A 74 -3.92 -20.45 2.23
CA LEU A 74 -4.87 -20.84 1.18
C LEU A 74 -4.21 -20.72 -0.20
N HIS A 75 -3.49 -19.64 -0.48
CA HIS A 75 -2.77 -19.47 -1.75
C HIS A 75 -1.71 -20.55 -1.97
N VAL A 76 -0.91 -20.85 -0.94
CA VAL A 76 0.09 -21.93 -1.00
C VAL A 76 -0.59 -23.29 -1.11
N GLY A 77 -1.67 -23.52 -0.36
CA GLY A 77 -2.42 -24.78 -0.38
C GLY A 77 -3.07 -25.08 -1.72
N THR A 78 -3.68 -24.07 -2.36
CA THR A 78 -4.25 -24.23 -3.71
C THR A 78 -3.16 -24.48 -4.75
N ALA A 79 -2.04 -23.77 -4.66
CA ALA A 79 -0.90 -23.97 -5.55
C ALA A 79 -0.27 -25.36 -5.37
N LEU A 80 -0.12 -25.85 -4.14
CA LEU A 80 0.38 -27.19 -3.83
C LEU A 80 -0.51 -28.28 -4.45
N ALA A 81 -1.83 -28.10 -4.32
CA ALA A 81 -2.82 -29.07 -4.79
C ALA A 81 -2.87 -29.19 -6.32
N HIS A 82 -2.59 -28.11 -7.06
CA HIS A 82 -2.66 -28.10 -8.53
C HIS A 82 -1.32 -28.34 -9.21
N ALA A 83 -0.21 -27.84 -8.64
CA ALA A 83 1.10 -27.86 -9.29
C ALA A 83 2.06 -28.93 -8.72
N GLY A 84 1.87 -29.41 -7.49
CA GLY A 84 2.83 -30.29 -6.83
C GLY A 84 4.16 -29.60 -6.48
N TRP A 85 4.87 -30.13 -5.47
CA TRP A 85 6.07 -29.49 -4.89
C TRP A 85 7.28 -29.43 -5.84
N GLN A 86 7.32 -30.28 -6.87
CA GLN A 86 8.46 -30.41 -7.79
C GLN A 86 8.51 -29.33 -8.88
N ASN A 87 7.51 -28.46 -8.97
CA ASN A 87 7.53 -27.37 -9.95
C ASN A 87 8.49 -26.26 -9.51
N GLU A 88 9.57 -26.05 -10.28
CA GLU A 88 10.58 -25.03 -10.01
C GLU A 88 10.01 -23.60 -9.95
N ILE A 89 8.98 -23.34 -10.76
CA ILE A 89 8.27 -22.05 -10.79
C ILE A 89 7.57 -21.81 -9.45
N PHE A 90 6.91 -22.84 -8.91
CA PHE A 90 6.23 -22.76 -7.62
C PHE A 90 7.21 -22.52 -6.48
N GLN A 91 8.36 -23.21 -6.48
CA GLN A 91 9.39 -23.02 -5.45
C GLN A 91 9.94 -21.59 -5.47
N ARG A 92 10.19 -21.02 -6.65
CA ARG A 92 10.63 -19.63 -6.78
C ARG A 92 9.58 -18.65 -6.28
N ASP A 93 8.33 -18.81 -6.66
CA ASP A 93 7.25 -17.93 -6.22
C ASP A 93 7.01 -18.02 -4.71
N ALA A 94 7.02 -19.22 -4.15
CA ALA A 94 6.89 -19.43 -2.70
C ALA A 94 8.04 -18.76 -1.93
N VAL A 95 9.28 -18.85 -2.41
CA VAL A 95 10.44 -18.20 -1.78
C VAL A 95 10.34 -16.67 -1.86
N LEU A 96 9.87 -16.13 -2.99
CA LEU A 96 9.65 -14.69 -3.14
C LEU A 96 8.53 -14.17 -2.23
N GLN A 97 7.56 -15.01 -1.89
CA GLN A 97 6.43 -14.62 -1.06
C GLN A 97 6.62 -14.89 0.44
N LEU A 98 7.54 -15.77 0.83
CA LEU A 98 7.88 -16.07 2.24
C LEU A 98 8.08 -14.84 3.14
N PRO A 99 8.77 -13.76 2.69
CA PRO A 99 8.92 -12.55 3.48
C PRO A 99 7.57 -11.93 3.88
N PHE A 100 6.54 -12.02 3.04
CA PHE A 100 5.22 -11.48 3.38
C PHE A 100 4.54 -12.25 4.52
N LEU A 101 4.87 -13.52 4.73
CA LEU A 101 4.40 -14.30 5.89
C LEU A 101 5.15 -13.91 7.18
N ALA A 102 6.40 -13.51 7.06
CA ALA A 102 7.17 -12.98 8.20
C ALA A 102 6.62 -11.65 8.72
N LEU A 103 5.95 -10.87 7.87
CA LEU A 103 5.43 -9.54 8.17
C LEU A 103 4.35 -9.55 9.29
N PRO A 104 3.25 -10.34 9.23
CA PRO A 104 2.29 -10.42 10.33
C PRO A 104 2.91 -10.97 11.62
N LEU A 105 3.84 -11.92 11.51
CA LEU A 105 4.55 -12.46 12.67
C LEU A 105 5.41 -11.39 13.33
N ALA A 106 6.12 -10.59 12.54
CA ALA A 106 6.96 -9.51 13.03
C ALA A 106 6.14 -8.44 13.75
N PHE A 107 4.97 -8.08 13.23
CA PHE A 107 4.04 -7.14 13.88
C PHE A 107 3.47 -7.67 15.21
N LEU A 108 3.20 -8.98 15.31
CA LEU A 108 2.73 -9.59 16.56
C LEU A 108 3.76 -9.46 17.69
N LEU A 109 5.04 -9.59 17.33
CA LEU A 109 6.17 -9.61 18.26
C LEU A 109 6.65 -8.19 18.61
N LEU A 110 6.54 -7.24 17.69
CA LEU A 110 6.97 -5.86 17.91
C LEU A 110 6.06 -5.12 18.91
N PRO A 111 6.61 -4.20 19.73
CA PRO A 111 5.79 -3.30 20.53
C PRO A 111 4.96 -2.37 19.66
N SER A 112 3.76 -2.01 20.14
CA SER A 112 2.85 -1.11 19.44
C SER A 112 3.54 0.22 19.06
N TRP A 113 3.32 0.67 17.83
CA TRP A 113 3.85 1.94 17.35
C TRP A 113 3.04 3.12 17.86
N LEU A 114 3.72 4.17 18.34
CA LEU A 114 3.09 5.45 18.64
C LEU A 114 2.51 6.08 17.36
N ALA A 115 1.49 6.93 17.51
CA ALA A 115 0.86 7.65 16.41
C ALA A 115 1.86 8.43 15.53
N VAL A 116 2.91 9.02 16.14
CA VAL A 116 3.97 9.75 15.43
C VAL A 116 4.72 8.85 14.45
N HIS A 117 5.08 7.63 14.87
CA HIS A 117 5.78 6.66 14.04
C HIS A 117 4.93 6.21 12.84
N LYS A 118 3.65 5.92 13.07
CA LYS A 118 2.70 5.59 11.99
C LYS A 118 2.58 6.73 10.99
N ARG A 119 2.49 7.97 11.48
CA ARG A 119 2.45 9.18 10.64
C ARG A 119 3.70 9.32 9.77
N VAL A 120 4.89 9.07 10.30
CA VAL A 120 6.13 9.14 9.51
C VAL A 120 6.08 8.15 8.35
N LEU A 121 5.69 6.90 8.60
CA LEU A 121 5.57 5.89 7.54
C LEU A 121 4.56 6.28 6.46
N TRP A 122 3.40 6.83 6.85
CA TRP A 122 2.43 7.32 5.88
C TRP A 122 2.96 8.49 5.04
N LEU A 123 3.68 9.44 5.65
CA LEU A 123 4.29 10.55 4.92
C LEU A 123 5.39 10.06 3.96
N VAL A 124 6.19 9.06 4.37
CA VAL A 124 7.19 8.43 3.49
C VAL A 124 6.51 7.76 2.30
N LEU A 125 5.40 7.04 2.52
CA LEU A 125 4.63 6.42 1.43
C LEU A 125 4.11 7.48 0.44
N ILE A 126 3.47 8.54 0.94
CA ILE A 126 2.94 9.63 0.10
C ILE A 126 4.08 10.31 -0.67
N GLY A 127 5.19 10.62 -0.01
CA GLY A 127 6.38 11.20 -0.63
C GLY A 127 6.98 10.28 -1.71
N GLY A 128 7.03 8.98 -1.45
CA GLY A 128 7.48 7.97 -2.42
C GLY A 128 6.58 7.92 -3.65
N CYS A 129 5.26 7.91 -3.47
CA CYS A 129 4.30 7.97 -4.58
C CYS A 129 4.46 9.25 -5.40
N LEU A 130 4.63 10.41 -4.75
CA LEU A 130 4.84 11.68 -5.43
C LEU A 130 6.15 11.70 -6.23
N ALA A 131 7.24 11.18 -5.65
CA ALA A 131 8.53 11.09 -6.33
C ALA A 131 8.48 10.14 -7.54
N ALA A 132 7.80 9.00 -7.41
CA ALA A 132 7.57 8.08 -8.51
C ALA A 132 6.70 8.72 -9.61
N ALA A 133 5.62 9.41 -9.25
CA ALA A 133 4.77 10.14 -10.18
C ALA A 133 5.56 11.24 -10.93
N ALA A 134 6.37 12.01 -10.19
CA ALA A 134 7.23 13.04 -10.78
C ALA A 134 8.25 12.44 -11.76
N ARG A 135 8.88 11.30 -11.41
CA ARG A 135 9.80 10.57 -12.28
C ARG A 135 9.10 10.11 -13.56
N THR A 136 7.91 9.53 -13.46
CA THR A 136 7.15 9.10 -14.63
C THR A 136 6.74 10.27 -15.52
N THR A 137 6.32 11.40 -14.94
CA THR A 137 6.00 12.62 -15.71
C THR A 137 7.23 13.20 -16.39
N PHE A 138 8.37 13.24 -15.71
CA PHE A 138 9.63 13.71 -16.29
C PHE A 138 10.08 12.82 -17.45
N TYR A 139 9.98 11.49 -17.29
CA TYR A 139 10.27 10.54 -18.36
C TYR A 139 9.35 10.72 -19.57
N TYR A 140 8.07 11.01 -19.34
CA TYR A 140 7.11 11.33 -20.39
C TYR A 140 7.51 12.58 -21.18
N LEU A 141 7.87 13.67 -20.49
CA LEU A 141 8.27 14.91 -21.15
C LEU A 141 9.51 14.76 -22.03
N LEU A 142 10.44 13.87 -21.65
CA LEU A 142 11.64 13.59 -22.45
C LEU A 142 11.38 12.71 -23.68
N HIS A 143 10.35 11.84 -23.65
CA HIS A 143 10.09 10.85 -24.70
C HIS A 143 8.67 10.95 -25.30
N GLN A 144 8.12 12.17 -25.38
CA GLN A 144 6.74 12.43 -25.82
C GLN A 144 6.40 11.70 -27.14
N LYS A 145 7.22 11.86 -28.18
CA LYS A 145 6.95 11.27 -29.51
C LYS A 145 6.85 9.74 -29.50
N ALA A 146 7.67 9.06 -28.71
CA ALA A 146 7.67 7.60 -28.61
C ALA A 146 6.49 7.09 -27.76
N ILE A 147 6.14 7.81 -26.70
CA ILE A 147 5.05 7.42 -25.80
C ILE A 147 3.69 7.72 -26.44
N ASP A 148 3.54 8.84 -27.14
CA ASP A 148 2.29 9.16 -27.85
C ASP A 148 2.00 8.11 -28.94
N GLN A 149 3.02 7.60 -29.64
CA GLN A 149 2.87 6.48 -30.58
C GLN A 149 2.47 5.16 -29.88
N SER A 150 2.94 4.92 -28.66
CA SER A 150 2.53 3.76 -27.85
C SER A 150 1.08 3.91 -27.33
N TYR A 151 0.67 5.12 -26.97
CA TYR A 151 -0.69 5.45 -26.52
C TYR A 151 -1.71 5.28 -27.65
N LEU A 152 -1.34 5.66 -28.88
CA LEU A 152 -2.12 5.41 -30.09
C LEU A 152 -2.32 3.91 -30.39
N ARG A 153 -1.46 3.04 -29.86
CA ARG A 153 -1.61 1.57 -29.91
C ARG A 153 -2.23 0.99 -28.64
N SER A 154 -2.89 1.82 -27.82
CA SER A 154 -3.53 1.41 -26.56
C SER A 154 -2.58 0.81 -25.53
N GLN A 155 -1.28 1.13 -25.59
CA GLN A 155 -0.32 0.68 -24.58
C GLN A 155 -0.31 1.63 -23.38
N VAL A 156 -0.35 1.05 -22.18
CA VAL A 156 -0.28 1.79 -20.91
C VAL A 156 1.12 2.36 -20.75
N MET A 157 1.22 3.61 -20.28
CA MET A 157 2.50 4.25 -20.03
C MET A 157 3.35 3.42 -19.06
N PRO A 158 4.60 3.06 -19.43
CA PRO A 158 5.48 2.30 -18.56
C PRO A 158 5.77 3.13 -17.31
N SER A 159 5.24 2.66 -16.18
CA SER A 159 5.48 3.22 -14.86
C SER A 159 6.27 2.22 -14.02
N VAL A 160 7.11 2.77 -13.15
CA VAL A 160 8.07 2.05 -12.30
C VAL A 160 7.69 2.43 -10.87
N PRO A 161 7.17 1.51 -10.03
CA PRO A 161 6.92 0.07 -10.26
C PRO A 161 5.76 -0.23 -11.21
N ASP A 162 5.58 -1.50 -11.61
CA ASP A 162 4.47 -2.00 -12.44
C ASP A 162 3.17 -1.18 -12.25
N HIS A 163 2.59 -0.71 -13.36
CA HIS A 163 1.42 0.19 -13.39
C HIS A 163 0.27 -0.24 -12.45
N ILE A 164 0.03 -1.54 -12.27
CA ILE A 164 -0.97 -2.08 -11.34
C ILE A 164 -0.56 -1.81 -9.88
N ARG A 165 0.65 -2.22 -9.48
CA ARG A 165 1.16 -2.08 -8.11
C ARG A 165 1.27 -0.61 -7.73
N PHE A 166 1.76 0.21 -8.65
CA PHE A 166 1.85 1.64 -8.44
C PHE A 166 0.48 2.28 -8.24
N SER A 167 -0.53 1.92 -9.04
CA SER A 167 -1.89 2.43 -8.85
C SER A 167 -2.51 2.06 -7.49
N LEU A 168 -2.22 0.87 -6.97
CA LEU A 168 -2.66 0.45 -5.63
C LEU A 168 -1.97 1.25 -4.52
N LEU A 169 -0.67 1.49 -4.65
CA LEU A 169 0.11 2.31 -3.71
C LEU A 169 -0.37 3.76 -3.71
N VAL A 170 -0.70 4.32 -4.88
CA VAL A 170 -1.27 5.66 -5.01
C VAL A 170 -2.66 5.73 -4.38
N SER A 171 -3.55 4.77 -4.64
CA SER A 171 -4.85 4.67 -3.96
C SER A 171 -4.70 4.68 -2.43
N MET A 172 -3.78 3.85 -1.92
CA MET A 172 -3.52 3.75 -0.48
C MET A 172 -2.94 5.05 0.09
N ALA A 173 -2.02 5.70 -0.63
CA ALA A 173 -1.44 6.98 -0.24
C ALA A 173 -2.48 8.11 -0.21
N VAL A 174 -3.41 8.16 -1.17
CA VAL A 174 -4.51 9.13 -1.21
C VAL A 174 -5.42 8.96 0.01
N LEU A 175 -5.87 7.75 0.31
CA LEU A 175 -6.72 7.47 1.46
C LEU A 175 -6.02 7.77 2.79
N ALA A 176 -4.78 7.31 2.94
CA ALA A 176 -3.98 7.56 4.14
C ALA A 176 -3.73 9.06 4.33
N GLY A 177 -3.42 9.78 3.26
CA GLY A 177 -3.24 11.24 3.28
C GLY A 177 -4.51 11.97 3.69
N LEU A 178 -5.68 11.56 3.17
CA LEU A 178 -6.96 12.14 3.55
C LEU A 178 -7.27 11.94 5.04
N VAL A 179 -7.09 10.72 5.55
CA VAL A 179 -7.26 10.41 6.98
C VAL A 179 -6.31 11.24 7.84
N LEU A 180 -5.06 11.41 7.41
CA LEU A 180 -4.04 12.17 8.14
C LEU A 180 -4.36 13.67 8.21
N VAL A 181 -4.94 14.23 7.14
CA VAL A 181 -5.40 15.62 7.07
C VAL A 181 -6.63 15.83 7.96
N LEU A 182 -7.59 14.91 7.95
CA LEU A 182 -8.84 14.99 8.71
C LEU A 182 -8.62 14.88 10.22
N ASN A 183 -7.70 14.02 10.66
CA ASN A 183 -7.40 13.84 12.08
C ASN A 183 -6.66 15.03 12.72
N LYS A 184 -6.36 16.11 11.97
CA LYS A 184 -5.66 17.33 12.42
C LYS A 184 -4.34 17.08 13.16
N GLN A 185 -3.72 15.91 12.99
CA GLN A 185 -2.47 15.53 13.65
C GLN A 185 -1.24 16.23 13.02
N LEU A 186 -1.41 16.90 11.88
CA LEU A 186 -0.35 17.57 11.13
C LEU A 186 -0.25 19.05 11.49
N ARG A 187 0.99 19.58 11.48
CA ARG A 187 1.22 21.04 11.49
C ARG A 187 0.54 21.67 10.26
N PRO A 188 0.01 22.91 10.34
CA PRO A 188 -0.81 23.51 9.29
C PRO A 188 -0.11 23.54 7.92
N ARG A 189 1.18 23.89 7.89
CA ARG A 189 2.00 23.88 6.65
C ARG A 189 2.10 22.47 6.04
N LEU A 190 2.39 21.47 6.87
CA LEU A 190 2.53 20.08 6.41
C LEU A 190 1.18 19.50 5.99
N ARG A 191 0.08 19.93 6.64
CA ARG A 191 -1.28 19.57 6.27
C ARG A 191 -1.62 20.07 4.87
N LEU A 192 -1.30 21.33 4.58
CA LEU A 192 -1.52 21.92 3.25
C LEU A 192 -0.67 21.20 2.19
N ALA A 193 0.61 20.94 2.48
CA ALA A 193 1.48 20.18 1.57
C ALA A 193 0.97 18.76 1.31
N THR A 194 0.50 18.06 2.37
CA THR A 194 -0.08 16.72 2.24
C THR A 194 -1.37 16.76 1.42
N LEU A 195 -2.24 17.74 1.64
CA LEU A 195 -3.48 17.91 0.89
C LEU A 195 -3.20 18.20 -0.60
N ALA A 196 -2.24 19.09 -0.90
CA ALA A 196 -1.81 19.36 -2.25
C ALA A 196 -1.23 18.11 -2.93
N GLY A 197 -0.40 17.35 -2.22
CA GLY A 197 0.15 16.08 -2.70
C GLY A 197 -0.93 15.03 -2.98
N VAL A 198 -1.91 14.87 -2.09
CA VAL A 198 -3.05 13.98 -2.29
C VAL A 198 -3.88 14.39 -3.51
N GLY A 199 -4.14 15.69 -3.68
CA GLY A 199 -4.84 16.22 -4.86
C GLY A 199 -4.08 15.93 -6.16
N LEU A 200 -2.75 16.12 -6.17
CA LEU A 200 -1.92 15.82 -7.33
C LEU A 200 -1.91 14.31 -7.65
N LEU A 201 -1.74 13.46 -6.64
CA LEU A 201 -1.78 12.00 -6.80
C LEU A 201 -3.15 11.53 -7.31
N PHE A 202 -4.23 12.13 -6.83
CA PHE A 202 -5.58 11.83 -7.30
C PHE A 202 -5.75 12.19 -8.78
N LEU A 203 -5.30 13.38 -9.21
CA LEU A 203 -5.33 13.77 -10.63
C LEU A 203 -4.46 12.84 -11.49
N PHE A 204 -3.28 12.50 -10.99
CA PHE A 204 -2.34 11.62 -11.68
C PHE A 204 -2.90 10.19 -11.84
N GLN A 205 -3.62 9.67 -10.84
CA GLN A 205 -4.34 8.39 -10.92
C GLN A 205 -5.40 8.41 -12.04
N HIS A 206 -6.12 9.53 -12.24
CA HIS A 206 -7.10 9.66 -13.32
C HIS A 206 -6.42 9.68 -14.69
N LEU A 207 -5.27 10.35 -14.79
CA LEU A 207 -4.52 10.47 -16.04
C LEU A 207 -3.91 9.12 -16.48
N LEU A 208 -3.44 8.31 -15.53
CA LEU A 208 -2.94 6.95 -15.82
C LEU A 208 -4.02 5.98 -16.32
N ALA A 209 -5.31 6.30 -16.14
CA ALA A 209 -6.47 5.54 -16.65
C ALA A 209 -6.39 4.00 -16.42
N VAL A 210 -5.65 3.54 -15.40
CA VAL A 210 -5.53 2.11 -15.09
C VAL A 210 -6.82 1.66 -14.42
N ARG A 211 -7.57 0.79 -15.11
CA ARG A 211 -8.90 0.29 -14.70
C ARG A 211 -8.91 -0.26 -13.26
N SER A 212 -7.84 -0.89 -12.80
CA SER A 212 -7.72 -1.42 -11.43
C SER A 212 -7.53 -0.33 -10.35
N GLY A 213 -6.77 0.73 -10.65
CA GLY A 213 -6.49 1.81 -9.69
C GLY A 213 -7.75 2.60 -9.35
N ILE A 214 -8.54 2.92 -10.37
CA ILE A 214 -9.80 3.65 -10.22
C ILE A 214 -10.81 2.83 -9.39
N VAL A 215 -10.99 1.54 -9.72
CA VAL A 215 -11.90 0.65 -8.98
C VAL A 215 -11.50 0.54 -7.51
N THR A 216 -10.22 0.37 -7.20
CA THR A 216 -9.76 0.26 -5.80
C THR A 216 -9.99 1.55 -5.01
N MET A 217 -9.76 2.71 -5.62
CA MET A 217 -10.00 4.00 -4.99
C MET A 217 -11.48 4.23 -4.69
N TYR A 218 -12.38 3.90 -5.64
CA TYR A 218 -13.82 4.00 -5.42
C TYR A 218 -14.33 2.98 -4.41
N ALA A 219 -13.88 1.72 -4.48
CA ALA A 219 -14.27 0.68 -3.53
C ALA A 219 -13.84 1.03 -2.11
N ALA A 220 -12.59 1.46 -1.93
CA ALA A 220 -12.07 1.85 -0.62
C ALA A 220 -12.70 3.15 -0.10
N GLY A 221 -12.97 4.13 -0.97
CA GLY A 221 -13.72 5.34 -0.62
C GLY A 221 -15.15 5.01 -0.19
N ALA A 222 -15.84 4.13 -0.90
CA ALA A 222 -17.17 3.67 -0.55
C ALA A 222 -17.18 2.92 0.80
N LEU A 223 -16.25 1.99 1.02
CA LEU A 223 -16.09 1.29 2.29
C LEU A 223 -15.81 2.26 3.45
N TRP A 224 -14.96 3.26 3.21
CA TRP A 224 -14.64 4.27 4.22
C TRP A 224 -15.87 5.14 4.56
N LEU A 225 -16.67 5.53 3.56
CA LEU A 225 -17.92 6.27 3.77
C LEU A 225 -18.98 5.43 4.49
N VAL A 226 -19.10 4.14 4.17
CA VAL A 226 -19.99 3.20 4.89
C VAL A 226 -19.55 3.08 6.34
N TRP A 227 -18.25 2.92 6.59
CA TRP A 227 -17.70 2.84 7.95
C TRP A 227 -17.92 4.14 8.74
N LEU A 228 -17.72 5.31 8.10
CA LEU A 228 -17.97 6.62 8.70
C LEU A 228 -19.46 6.81 9.01
N GLY A 229 -20.34 6.39 8.09
CA GLY A 229 -21.79 6.41 8.26
C GLY A 229 -22.28 5.48 9.37
N TRP A 230 -21.63 4.32 9.53
CA TRP A 230 -21.87 3.40 10.64
C TRP A 230 -21.47 4.02 11.98
N GLN A 231 -20.32 4.70 12.04
CA GLN A 231 -19.87 5.39 13.27
C GLN A 231 -20.70 6.62 13.61
N LEU A 232 -21.15 7.39 12.61
CA LEU A 232 -21.89 8.64 12.81
C LEU A 232 -23.41 8.44 12.92
N ARG A 233 -23.94 7.20 12.87
CA ARG A 233 -25.36 6.84 12.99
C ARG A 233 -26.31 7.58 12.02
N HIS A 234 -25.79 8.24 10.98
CA HIS A 234 -26.54 8.97 9.96
C HIS A 234 -26.71 8.11 8.68
N TRP A 235 -27.66 7.18 8.74
CA TRP A 235 -27.94 6.16 7.70
C TRP A 235 -28.27 6.73 6.31
N ARG A 236 -28.77 7.96 6.23
CA ARG A 236 -29.18 8.59 4.95
C ARG A 236 -27.98 9.04 4.10
N VAL A 237 -26.86 9.40 4.72
CA VAL A 237 -25.60 9.75 4.02
C VAL A 237 -24.80 8.49 3.69
N ALA A 238 -24.88 7.47 4.56
CA ALA A 238 -24.21 6.18 4.40
C ALA A 238 -24.71 5.37 3.19
N LEU A 239 -26.00 5.48 2.83
CA LEU A 239 -26.60 4.77 1.68
C LEU A 239 -26.64 5.60 0.39
N ALA A 240 -26.73 6.93 0.47
CA ALA A 240 -26.80 7.79 -0.72
C ALA A 240 -25.42 7.99 -1.40
N ALA A 241 -24.34 8.03 -0.62
CA ALA A 241 -23.00 8.31 -1.14
C ALA A 241 -22.35 7.16 -1.96
N PRO A 242 -22.52 5.87 -1.60
CA PRO A 242 -22.06 4.76 -2.43
C PRO A 242 -22.82 4.69 -3.76
N GLY A 243 -24.13 4.95 -3.74
CA GLY A 243 -24.96 5.02 -4.94
C GLY A 243 -24.49 6.11 -5.90
N TRP A 244 -24.14 7.30 -5.37
CA TRP A 244 -23.61 8.38 -6.18
C TRP A 244 -22.21 8.08 -6.75
N CYS A 245 -21.32 7.46 -5.96
CA CYS A 245 -20.00 7.04 -6.43
C CYS A 245 -20.09 5.94 -7.51
N CYS A 246 -20.95 4.95 -7.34
CA CYS A 246 -21.20 3.92 -8.35
C CYS A 246 -21.81 4.51 -9.63
N CYS A 247 -22.78 5.42 -9.53
CA CYS A 247 -23.38 6.10 -10.69
C CYS A 247 -22.42 7.07 -11.39
N TRP A 248 -21.44 7.63 -10.68
CA TRP A 248 -20.43 8.50 -11.29
C TRP A 248 -19.31 7.69 -11.94
N GLY A 249 -18.89 6.59 -11.32
CA GLY A 249 -17.97 5.61 -11.90
C GLY A 249 -18.54 4.95 -13.17
N ALA A 250 -19.83 4.60 -13.17
CA ALA A 250 -20.51 4.08 -14.35
C ALA A 250 -20.57 5.11 -15.48
N ARG A 251 -20.84 6.39 -15.16
CA ARG A 251 -20.79 7.49 -16.14
C ARG A 251 -19.38 7.75 -16.68
N ALA A 252 -18.35 7.66 -15.85
CA ALA A 252 -16.96 7.80 -16.28
C ALA A 252 -16.54 6.67 -17.24
N CYS A 253 -17.01 5.44 -17.01
CA CYS A 253 -16.81 4.32 -17.93
C CYS A 253 -17.56 4.48 -19.27
N CYS A 254 -18.73 5.14 -19.27
CA CYS A 254 -19.51 5.37 -20.49
C CYS A 254 -19.05 6.60 -21.30
N CYS A 255 -18.44 7.61 -20.67
CA CYS A 255 -18.03 8.85 -21.34
C CYS A 255 -16.62 8.79 -21.95
N PHE A 256 -15.77 7.85 -21.55
CA PHE A 256 -14.45 7.68 -22.18
C PHE A 256 -14.55 6.74 -23.41
N PRO A 257 -14.10 7.15 -24.61
CA PRO A 257 -14.26 6.40 -25.86
C PRO A 257 -13.41 5.14 -26.08
N PRO A 258 -12.38 4.74 -25.30
CA PRO A 258 -11.69 3.46 -25.55
C PRO A 258 -12.50 2.24 -25.10
N PHE A 259 -13.73 2.43 -24.61
CA PHE A 259 -14.61 1.37 -24.12
C PHE A 259 -15.62 0.85 -25.16
N ARG A 260 -15.65 1.40 -26.39
CA ARG A 260 -16.67 1.04 -27.41
C ARG A 260 -16.22 0.02 -28.46
N THR A 261 -15.01 -0.52 -28.38
CA THR A 261 -14.54 -1.55 -29.32
C THR A 261 -13.93 -2.74 -28.59
N ARG A 262 -14.82 -3.61 -28.10
CA ARG A 262 -14.63 -5.07 -28.15
C ARG A 262 -15.88 -5.66 -28.77
#